data_AF-M5BX71-F1
#
_entry.id   AF-M5BX71-F1
#
_cell.length_a   1.000
_cell.length_b   1.000
_cell.length_c   1.000
_cell.angle_alpha   90.00
_cell.angle_beta   90.00
_cell.angle_gamma   90.00
#
_symmetry.space_group_name_H-M   'P 1'
#
loop_
_entity.id
_entity.type
_entity.pdbx_description
1 polymer ?
#
loop_
_entity_poly.entity_id
_entity_poly.type
_entity_poly.pdbx_seq_one_letter_code
_entity_poly.pdbx_strand_id
1 'polypeptide(L)'
;MPHLRDRLWSQDWIQRESGILALGAMAEGCIEAIEPYLAELIPFLINTLNDSKPLVRSITCWTLGRYASWCTSNPSEEHRNKYFVPAMEGLLRMVLDNNKRVQEAGCSAFATLEEDAGPALEPYLDPILRNLVFAFQKYQAKNLLILYDAIGTLADAVGSSLNRKEVLDVLMPPLVERWGRLSNDDEDLIPLLECLSSVTVACGSGFLPYAEPVFRRCVEIVHGSLLQYQAFQQQPDTRAEPDKVCPNRMCCLKDG
;
A
#
# COMPACT_ATOMS: atom_id res chain seq x y z
N MET A 1 6.33 30.82 -8.27
CA MET A 1 6.04 30.24 -9.59
C MET A 1 4.65 30.68 -10.10
N PRO A 2 4.54 31.73 -10.93
CA PRO A 2 3.25 32.28 -11.35
C PRO A 2 2.41 31.29 -12.17
N HIS A 3 3.05 30.62 -13.14
CA HIS A 3 2.35 29.71 -14.07
C HIS A 3 1.77 28.47 -13.39
N LEU A 4 2.42 27.93 -12.36
CA LEU A 4 1.90 26.77 -11.62
C LEU A 4 0.64 27.14 -10.83
N ARG A 5 0.65 28.32 -10.20
CA ARG A 5 -0.50 28.84 -9.45
C ARG A 5 -1.72 29.00 -10.36
N ASP A 6 -1.56 29.56 -11.55
CA ASP A 6 -2.70 29.74 -12.47
C ASP A 6 -3.34 28.41 -12.88
N ARG A 7 -2.55 27.32 -12.96
CA ARG A 7 -3.04 25.98 -13.31
C ARG A 7 -3.76 25.31 -12.14
N LEU A 8 -3.18 25.35 -10.93
CA LEU A 8 -3.73 24.69 -9.74
C LEU A 8 -5.15 25.19 -9.39
N TRP A 9 -5.45 26.47 -9.60
CA TRP A 9 -6.76 27.07 -9.32
C TRP A 9 -7.63 27.29 -10.56
N SER A 10 -7.27 26.72 -11.72
CA SER A 10 -8.06 26.83 -12.95
C SER A 10 -9.45 26.21 -12.78
N GLN A 11 -10.47 26.76 -13.45
CA GLN A 11 -11.79 26.12 -13.51
C GLN A 11 -11.80 24.89 -14.45
N ASP A 12 -10.85 24.83 -15.39
CA ASP A 12 -10.62 23.68 -16.25
C ASP A 12 -9.90 22.57 -15.48
N TRP A 13 -10.56 21.42 -15.33
CA TRP A 13 -10.04 20.29 -14.57
C TRP A 13 -8.76 19.71 -15.20
N ILE A 14 -8.57 19.82 -16.52
CA ILE A 14 -7.37 19.33 -17.21
C ILE A 14 -6.17 20.18 -16.78
N GLN A 15 -6.36 21.48 -16.68
CA GLN A 15 -5.31 22.39 -16.22
C GLN A 15 -4.99 22.16 -14.75
N ARG A 16 -6.01 21.96 -13.89
CA ARG A 16 -5.77 21.59 -12.48
C ARG A 16 -5.00 20.30 -12.35
N GLU A 17 -5.44 19.24 -13.04
CA GLU A 17 -4.80 17.93 -13.05
C GLU A 17 -3.31 18.06 -13.45
N SER A 18 -3.03 18.74 -14.56
CA SER A 18 -1.64 18.95 -15.02
C SER A 18 -0.80 19.78 -14.06
N GLY A 19 -1.41 20.76 -13.37
CA GLY A 19 -0.74 21.55 -12.33
C GLY A 19 -0.38 20.70 -11.11
N ILE A 20 -1.28 19.81 -10.68
CA ILE A 20 -1.06 18.91 -9.53
C ILE A 20 0.00 17.85 -9.87
N LEU A 21 -0.01 17.33 -11.10
CA LEU A 21 1.05 16.45 -11.61
C LEU A 21 2.41 17.15 -11.58
N ALA A 22 2.49 18.36 -12.15
CA ALA A 22 3.72 19.15 -12.16
C ALA A 22 4.22 19.42 -10.74
N LEU A 23 3.33 19.74 -9.81
CA LEU A 23 3.67 19.92 -8.41
C LEU A 23 4.30 18.65 -7.82
N GLY A 24 3.66 17.48 -7.95
CA GLY A 24 4.20 16.22 -7.43
C GLY A 24 5.52 15.79 -8.08
N ALA A 25 5.70 16.07 -9.36
CA ALA A 25 6.96 15.82 -10.07
C ALA A 25 8.13 16.65 -9.51
N MET A 26 7.85 17.84 -8.96
CA MET A 26 8.86 18.70 -8.35
C MET A 26 9.23 18.30 -6.92
N ALA A 27 8.53 17.34 -6.30
CA ALA A 27 8.83 16.89 -4.95
C ALA A 27 10.23 16.25 -4.84
N GLU A 28 10.68 15.54 -5.88
CA GLU A 28 12.03 14.97 -5.93
C GLU A 28 12.97 15.94 -6.65
N GLY A 29 14.14 16.20 -6.06
CA GLY A 29 15.19 17.04 -6.67
C GLY A 29 14.93 18.55 -6.65
N CYS A 30 13.74 19.01 -6.25
CA CYS A 30 13.39 20.44 -6.15
C CYS A 30 12.64 20.80 -4.85
N ILE A 31 12.69 19.94 -3.83
CA ILE A 31 11.93 20.12 -2.59
C ILE A 31 12.23 21.45 -1.89
N GLU A 32 13.49 21.89 -1.87
CA GLU A 32 13.91 23.16 -1.26
C GLU A 32 13.20 24.38 -1.86
N ALA A 33 12.84 24.31 -3.16
CA ALA A 33 12.12 25.39 -3.84
C ALA A 33 10.61 25.38 -3.54
N ILE A 34 10.07 24.23 -3.12
CA ILE A 34 8.63 24.02 -2.86
C ILE A 34 8.30 24.11 -1.38
N GLU A 35 9.19 23.67 -0.49
CA GLU A 35 8.97 23.57 0.95
C GLU A 35 8.38 24.84 1.59
N PRO A 36 8.82 26.07 1.24
CA PRO A 36 8.23 27.29 1.79
C PRO A 36 6.73 27.47 1.51
N TYR A 37 6.19 26.75 0.52
CA TYR A 37 4.79 26.83 0.09
C TYR A 37 3.94 25.64 0.58
N LEU A 38 4.55 24.58 1.15
CA LEU A 38 3.83 23.35 1.50
C LEU A 38 2.75 23.56 2.58
N ALA A 39 2.94 24.53 3.47
CA ALA A 39 1.93 24.91 4.46
C ALA A 39 0.60 25.40 3.84
N GLU A 40 0.62 25.92 2.60
CA GLU A 40 -0.57 26.29 1.83
C GLU A 40 -0.99 25.16 0.87
N LEU A 41 -0.01 24.51 0.23
CA LEU A 41 -0.26 23.51 -0.81
C LEU A 41 -0.83 22.20 -0.26
N ILE A 42 -0.41 21.72 0.90
CA ILE A 42 -0.91 20.47 1.48
C ILE A 42 -2.41 20.57 1.81
N PRO A 43 -2.89 21.61 2.55
CA PRO A 43 -4.34 21.81 2.73
C PRO A 43 -5.12 21.94 1.42
N PHE A 44 -4.54 22.60 0.41
CA PHE A 44 -5.14 22.67 -0.93
C PHE A 44 -5.29 21.28 -1.56
N LEU A 45 -4.25 20.44 -1.52
CA LEU A 45 -4.28 19.08 -2.06
C LEU A 45 -5.31 18.21 -1.30
N ILE A 46 -5.32 18.26 0.04
CA ILE A 46 -6.31 17.54 0.87
C ILE A 46 -7.73 17.93 0.46
N ASN A 47 -8.01 19.22 0.28
CA ASN A 47 -9.31 19.67 -0.22
C ASN A 47 -9.61 19.15 -1.63
N THR A 48 -8.59 19.07 -2.50
CA THR A 48 -8.71 18.63 -3.90
C THR A 48 -9.03 17.14 -4.03
N LEU A 49 -8.82 16.33 -2.97
CA LEU A 49 -9.35 14.96 -2.89
C LEU A 49 -10.89 14.91 -2.97
N ASN A 50 -11.59 16.04 -2.85
CA ASN A 50 -13.03 16.14 -3.07
C ASN A 50 -13.43 16.48 -4.52
N ASP A 51 -12.48 16.60 -5.46
CA ASP A 51 -12.81 17.01 -6.82
C ASP A 51 -13.77 16.00 -7.48
N SER A 52 -14.76 16.53 -8.19
CA SER A 52 -15.73 15.75 -8.97
C SER A 52 -15.08 14.79 -9.97
N LYS A 53 -13.89 15.11 -10.49
CA LYS A 53 -13.20 14.36 -11.53
C LYS A 53 -12.27 13.31 -10.91
N PRO A 54 -12.48 12.01 -11.19
CA PRO A 54 -11.63 10.95 -10.65
C PRO A 54 -10.16 11.11 -11.00
N LEU A 55 -9.84 11.60 -12.20
CA LEU A 55 -8.44 11.81 -12.61
C LEU A 55 -7.74 12.86 -11.74
N VAL A 56 -8.45 13.94 -11.36
CA VAL A 56 -7.92 14.95 -10.44
C VAL A 56 -7.68 14.33 -9.06
N ARG A 57 -8.63 13.53 -8.55
CA ARG A 57 -8.45 12.83 -7.26
C ARG A 57 -7.27 11.86 -7.30
N SER A 58 -7.15 11.04 -8.35
CA SER A 58 -6.05 10.10 -8.53
C SER A 58 -4.69 10.80 -8.51
N ILE A 59 -4.51 11.86 -9.29
CA ILE A 59 -3.22 12.57 -9.31
C ILE A 59 -2.95 13.29 -7.98
N THR A 60 -3.99 13.76 -7.31
CA THR A 60 -3.86 14.38 -5.98
C THR A 60 -3.39 13.37 -4.93
N CYS A 61 -3.88 12.12 -4.98
CA CYS A 61 -3.38 11.05 -4.11
C CYS A 61 -1.88 10.85 -4.32
N TRP A 62 -1.48 10.67 -5.58
CA TRP A 62 -0.07 10.49 -5.93
C TRP A 62 0.79 11.67 -5.46
N THR A 63 0.37 12.91 -5.73
CA THR A 63 1.10 14.12 -5.30
C THR A 63 1.16 14.24 -3.78
N LEU A 64 0.12 13.84 -3.03
CA LEU A 64 0.20 13.81 -1.56
C LEU A 64 1.18 12.76 -1.05
N GLY A 65 1.22 11.56 -1.65
CA GLY A 65 2.22 10.54 -1.32
C GLY A 65 3.64 11.05 -1.51
N ARG A 66 3.89 11.85 -2.55
CA ARG A 66 5.19 12.48 -2.82
C ARG A 66 5.64 13.50 -1.75
N TYR A 67 4.72 13.99 -0.93
CA TYR A 67 5.00 14.90 0.18
C TYR A 67 4.67 14.26 1.55
N ALA A 68 4.53 12.94 1.62
CA ALA A 68 4.24 12.22 2.86
C ALA A 68 5.31 12.48 3.92
N SER A 69 6.60 12.35 3.56
CA SER A 69 7.74 12.68 4.43
C SER A 69 7.67 14.09 5.04
N TRP A 70 7.25 15.10 4.27
CA TRP A 70 7.06 16.45 4.83
C TRP A 70 5.90 16.50 5.82
N CYS A 71 4.80 15.82 5.51
CA CYS A 71 3.63 15.74 6.40
C CYS A 71 3.98 15.05 7.72
N THR A 72 4.88 14.07 7.73
CA THR A 72 5.30 13.30 8.91
C THR A 72 6.55 13.86 9.61
N SER A 73 7.30 14.76 8.96
CA SER A 73 8.60 15.26 9.45
C SER A 73 8.59 15.96 10.81
N ASN A 74 7.47 16.62 11.17
CA ASN A 74 7.40 17.44 12.37
C ASN A 74 6.47 16.80 13.42
N PRO A 75 7.00 16.41 14.60
CA PRO A 75 6.23 15.70 15.62
C PRO A 75 5.29 16.59 16.43
N SER A 76 5.30 17.91 16.22
CA SER A 76 4.42 18.83 16.94
C SER A 76 2.96 18.49 16.69
N GLU A 77 2.14 18.59 17.74
CA GLU A 77 0.71 18.31 17.65
C GLU A 77 0.01 19.25 16.67
N GLU A 78 0.44 20.51 16.57
CA GLU A 78 -0.09 21.47 15.60
C GLU A 78 0.15 21.00 14.15
N HIS A 79 1.39 20.63 13.80
CA HIS A 79 1.70 20.15 12.45
C HIS A 79 0.97 18.86 12.13
N ARG A 80 0.97 17.93 13.08
CA ARG A 80 0.28 16.63 12.95
C ARG A 80 -1.22 16.81 12.69
N ASN A 81 -1.90 17.63 13.48
CA ASN A 81 -3.34 17.84 13.35
C ASN A 81 -3.70 18.66 12.11
N LYS A 82 -2.79 19.49 11.61
CA LYS A 82 -3.03 20.36 10.45
C LYS A 82 -2.72 19.68 9.12
N TYR A 83 -1.74 18.78 9.07
CA TYR A 83 -1.26 18.20 7.80
C TYR A 83 -1.31 16.67 7.78
N PHE A 84 -0.66 16.00 8.74
CA PHE A 84 -0.56 14.54 8.74
C PHE A 84 -1.93 13.85 8.87
N VAL A 85 -2.69 14.16 9.92
CA VAL A 85 -3.98 13.50 10.18
C VAL A 85 -4.98 13.74 9.04
N PRO A 86 -5.16 14.98 8.54
CA PRO A 86 -6.05 15.21 7.41
C PRO A 86 -5.59 14.56 6.10
N ALA A 87 -4.28 14.45 5.86
CA ALA A 87 -3.75 13.72 4.70
C ALA A 87 -4.04 12.22 4.82
N MET A 88 -3.78 11.63 5.99
CA MET A 88 -4.08 10.22 6.29
C MET A 88 -5.57 9.90 6.10
N GLU A 89 -6.47 10.68 6.72
CA GLU A 89 -7.92 10.52 6.58
C GLU A 89 -8.40 10.72 5.14
N GLY A 90 -7.83 11.73 4.46
CA GLY A 90 -8.11 12.01 3.06
C GLY A 90 -7.76 10.84 2.16
N LEU A 91 -6.57 10.26 2.32
CA LEU A 91 -6.10 9.11 1.54
C LEU A 91 -6.89 7.84 1.86
N LEU A 92 -7.18 7.54 3.13
CA LEU A 92 -8.05 6.41 3.52
C LEU A 92 -9.43 6.48 2.86
N ARG A 93 -9.99 7.68 2.74
CA ARG A 93 -11.25 7.86 2.00
C ARG A 93 -11.10 7.56 0.51
N MET A 94 -9.95 7.83 -0.09
CA MET A 94 -9.67 7.52 -1.50
C MET A 94 -9.44 6.02 -1.73
N VAL A 95 -8.87 5.30 -0.76
CA VAL A 95 -8.86 3.81 -0.75
C VAL A 95 -10.28 3.28 -0.95
N LEU A 96 -11.29 3.93 -0.38
CA LEU A 96 -12.69 3.51 -0.51
C LEU A 96 -13.49 4.21 -1.62
N ASP A 97 -12.84 4.93 -2.53
CA ASP A 97 -13.49 5.66 -3.64
C ASP A 97 -14.27 4.71 -4.56
N ASN A 98 -15.34 5.19 -5.19
CA ASN A 98 -16.13 4.38 -6.12
C ASN A 98 -15.46 4.16 -7.49
N ASN A 99 -14.38 4.90 -7.79
CA ASN A 99 -13.61 4.75 -9.00
C ASN A 99 -12.34 3.91 -8.76
N LYS A 100 -12.18 2.83 -9.55
CA LYS A 100 -11.06 1.88 -9.41
C LYS A 100 -9.67 2.52 -9.56
N ARG A 101 -9.52 3.57 -10.37
CA ARG A 101 -8.24 4.29 -10.51
C ARG A 101 -7.93 5.16 -9.30
N VAL A 102 -8.97 5.67 -8.63
CA VAL A 102 -8.79 6.45 -7.40
C VAL A 102 -8.49 5.51 -6.23
N GLN A 103 -9.12 4.34 -6.17
CA GLN A 103 -8.77 3.27 -5.22
C GLN A 103 -7.29 2.89 -5.32
N GLU A 104 -6.82 2.56 -6.53
CA GLU A 104 -5.40 2.25 -6.81
C GLU A 104 -4.48 3.39 -6.36
N ALA A 105 -4.73 4.62 -6.82
CA ALA A 105 -3.90 5.77 -6.45
C ALA A 105 -3.93 6.10 -4.95
N GLY A 106 -5.10 6.00 -4.31
CA GLY A 106 -5.29 6.24 -2.89
C GLY A 106 -4.57 5.19 -2.03
N CYS A 107 -4.67 3.92 -2.42
CA CYS A 107 -4.01 2.80 -1.73
C CYS A 107 -2.49 2.90 -1.83
N SER A 108 -1.95 3.13 -3.03
CA SER A 108 -0.50 3.29 -3.21
C SER A 108 0.05 4.52 -2.48
N ALA A 109 -0.65 5.66 -2.55
CA ALA A 109 -0.22 6.85 -1.81
C ALA A 109 -0.32 6.68 -0.30
N PHE A 110 -1.28 5.88 0.18
CA PHE A 110 -1.38 5.53 1.59
C PHE A 110 -0.23 4.63 2.03
N ALA A 111 0.17 3.64 1.22
CA ALA A 111 1.37 2.83 1.50
C ALA A 111 2.64 3.69 1.61
N THR A 112 2.83 4.67 0.72
CA THR A 112 3.95 5.64 0.86
C THR A 112 3.86 6.45 2.17
N LEU A 113 2.65 6.86 2.57
CA LEU A 113 2.46 7.53 3.86
C LEU A 113 2.81 6.62 5.05
N GLU A 114 2.53 5.32 4.96
CA GLU A 114 2.87 4.35 5.98
C GLU A 114 4.38 4.21 6.18
N GLU A 115 5.14 4.13 5.08
CA GLU A 115 6.61 4.11 5.11
C GLU A 115 7.19 5.34 5.82
N ASP A 116 6.69 6.53 5.47
CA ASP A 116 7.18 7.81 6.01
C ASP A 116 6.68 8.09 7.45
N ALA A 117 5.54 7.54 7.86
CA ALA A 117 4.96 7.75 9.18
C ALA A 117 5.47 6.74 10.21
N GLY A 118 5.68 5.49 9.79
CA GLY A 118 6.16 4.41 10.66
C GLY A 118 5.33 4.27 11.95
N PRO A 119 5.97 4.23 13.13
CA PRO A 119 5.28 4.09 14.42
C PRO A 119 4.29 5.23 14.75
N ALA A 120 4.35 6.38 14.06
CA ALA A 120 3.38 7.45 14.27
C ALA A 120 1.93 7.05 13.91
N LEU A 121 1.76 5.93 13.21
CA LEU A 121 0.45 5.36 12.86
C LEU A 121 -0.20 4.55 13.99
N GLU A 122 0.55 4.13 15.01
CA GLU A 122 0.02 3.29 16.09
C GLU A 122 -1.28 3.81 16.74
N PRO A 123 -1.44 5.14 17.00
CA PRO A 123 -2.68 5.68 17.58
C PRO A 123 -3.89 5.57 16.63
N TYR A 124 -3.66 5.38 15.35
CA TYR A 124 -4.67 5.37 14.28
C TYR A 124 -4.90 3.97 13.70
N LEU A 125 -4.31 2.92 14.30
CA LEU A 125 -4.31 1.58 13.72
C LEU A 125 -5.73 0.99 13.52
N ASP A 126 -6.64 1.17 14.49
CA ASP A 126 -8.01 0.66 14.38
C ASP A 126 -8.78 1.29 13.19
N PRO A 127 -8.87 2.63 13.04
CA PRO A 127 -9.56 3.20 11.88
C PRO A 127 -8.88 2.88 10.56
N ILE A 128 -7.54 2.80 10.51
CA ILE A 128 -6.80 2.40 9.30
C ILE A 128 -7.21 0.98 8.89
N LEU A 129 -7.09 0.02 9.80
CA LEU A 129 -7.41 -1.38 9.51
C LEU A 129 -8.86 -1.59 9.13
N ARG A 130 -9.81 -0.89 9.75
CA ARG A 130 -11.22 -0.98 9.35
C ARG A 130 -11.43 -0.57 7.89
N ASN A 131 -10.75 0.48 7.43
CA ASN A 131 -10.83 0.93 6.04
C ASN A 131 -10.17 -0.07 5.08
N LEU A 132 -8.95 -0.54 5.39
CA LEU A 132 -8.25 -1.55 4.58
C LEU A 132 -9.03 -2.87 4.53
N VAL A 133 -9.60 -3.31 5.66
CA VAL A 133 -10.43 -4.52 5.72
C VAL A 133 -11.71 -4.37 4.90
N PHE A 134 -12.35 -3.21 4.93
CA PHE A 134 -13.51 -2.94 4.08
C PHE A 134 -13.14 -2.94 2.59
N ALA A 135 -11.92 -2.53 2.23
CA ALA A 135 -11.45 -2.56 0.85
C ALA A 135 -11.42 -3.98 0.25
N PHE A 136 -11.21 -5.05 1.04
CA PHE A 136 -11.31 -6.44 0.56
C PHE A 136 -12.66 -6.78 -0.07
N GLN A 137 -13.74 -6.15 0.40
CA GLN A 137 -15.10 -6.36 -0.09
C GLN A 137 -15.40 -5.51 -1.33
N LYS A 138 -14.66 -4.42 -1.53
CA LYS A 138 -14.89 -3.44 -2.58
C LYS A 138 -13.98 -3.66 -3.81
N TYR A 139 -12.76 -4.13 -3.58
CA TYR A 139 -11.73 -4.22 -4.59
C TYR A 139 -11.95 -5.39 -5.54
N GLN A 140 -11.53 -5.18 -6.79
CA GLN A 140 -11.39 -6.24 -7.80
C GLN A 140 -9.94 -6.72 -7.83
N ALA A 141 -9.69 -7.86 -8.50
CA ALA A 141 -8.40 -8.56 -8.52
C ALA A 141 -7.18 -7.62 -8.61
N LYS A 142 -7.11 -6.73 -9.61
CA LYS A 142 -5.98 -5.79 -9.77
C LYS A 142 -5.72 -4.93 -8.53
N ASN A 143 -6.75 -4.30 -7.96
CA ASN A 143 -6.59 -3.40 -6.82
C ASN A 143 -6.33 -4.19 -5.52
N LEU A 144 -6.76 -5.45 -5.47
CA LEU A 144 -6.50 -6.31 -4.32
C LEU A 144 -5.00 -6.57 -4.12
N LEU A 145 -4.22 -6.62 -5.21
CA LEU A 145 -2.76 -6.77 -5.13
C LEU A 145 -2.11 -5.59 -4.40
N ILE A 146 -2.60 -4.38 -4.69
CA ILE A 146 -2.13 -3.13 -4.06
C ILE A 146 -2.59 -3.05 -2.60
N LEU A 147 -3.73 -3.66 -2.27
CA LEU A 147 -4.19 -3.74 -0.89
C LEU A 147 -3.30 -4.66 -0.05
N TYR A 148 -2.81 -5.77 -0.62
CA TYR A 148 -1.85 -6.64 0.08
C TYR A 148 -0.55 -5.90 0.39
N ASP A 149 -0.03 -5.15 -0.58
CA ASP A 149 1.15 -4.29 -0.42
C ASP A 149 0.95 -3.29 0.73
N ALA A 150 -0.14 -2.50 0.71
CA ALA A 150 -0.44 -1.55 1.78
C ALA A 150 -0.59 -2.22 3.16
N ILE A 151 -1.22 -3.40 3.26
CA ILE A 151 -1.32 -4.12 4.54
C ILE A 151 0.06 -4.60 5.02
N GLY A 152 0.91 -5.07 4.10
CA GLY A 152 2.29 -5.46 4.40
C GLY A 152 3.10 -4.27 4.92
N THR A 153 3.05 -3.15 4.20
CA THR A 153 3.71 -1.90 4.58
C THR A 153 3.24 -1.38 5.93
N LEU A 154 1.93 -1.41 6.21
CA LEU A 154 1.40 -1.08 7.54
C LEU A 154 1.98 -1.97 8.63
N ALA A 155 2.07 -3.28 8.38
CA ALA A 155 2.62 -4.24 9.33
C ALA A 155 4.09 -3.96 9.63
N ASP A 156 4.88 -3.65 8.61
CA ASP A 156 6.29 -3.28 8.76
C ASP A 156 6.45 -1.92 9.48
N ALA A 157 5.57 -0.96 9.22
CA ALA A 157 5.57 0.37 9.82
C ALA A 157 5.27 0.37 11.32
N VAL A 158 4.29 -0.43 11.77
CA VAL A 158 3.84 -0.46 13.18
C VAL A 158 4.40 -1.62 13.99
N GLY A 159 4.98 -2.62 13.33
CA GLY A 159 5.63 -3.77 13.96
C GLY A 159 4.76 -4.46 15.02
N SER A 160 5.31 -4.63 16.22
CA SER A 160 4.68 -5.38 17.31
C SER A 160 3.36 -4.77 17.82
N SER A 161 3.03 -3.52 17.47
CA SER A 161 1.73 -2.90 17.74
C SER A 161 0.57 -3.57 17.00
N LEU A 162 0.87 -4.38 15.98
CA LEU A 162 -0.08 -5.26 15.30
C LEU A 162 -0.45 -6.49 16.16
N ASN A 163 0.39 -6.90 17.11
CA ASN A 163 0.16 -8.05 17.99
C ASN A 163 -0.81 -7.74 19.15
N ARG A 164 -1.99 -7.21 18.81
CA ARG A 164 -3.11 -6.98 19.73
C ARG A 164 -4.29 -7.82 19.28
N LYS A 165 -4.96 -8.48 20.23
CA LYS A 165 -6.03 -9.42 19.89
C LYS A 165 -7.12 -8.76 19.05
N GLU A 166 -7.52 -7.55 19.41
CA GLU A 166 -8.58 -6.79 18.76
C GLU A 166 -8.20 -6.42 17.31
N VAL A 167 -6.92 -6.20 17.05
CA VAL A 167 -6.36 -5.92 15.72
C VAL A 167 -6.35 -7.18 14.86
N LEU A 168 -5.86 -8.30 15.41
CA LEU A 168 -5.78 -9.57 14.72
C LEU A 168 -7.17 -10.14 14.38
N ASP A 169 -8.14 -9.97 15.27
CA ASP A 169 -9.53 -10.37 15.06
C ASP A 169 -10.16 -9.65 13.85
N VAL A 170 -9.66 -8.46 13.49
CA VAL A 170 -10.13 -7.67 12.34
C VAL A 170 -9.33 -8.02 11.08
N LEU A 171 -8.01 -8.10 11.17
CA LEU A 171 -7.12 -8.25 10.02
C LEU A 171 -7.04 -9.68 9.47
N MET A 172 -6.96 -10.68 10.34
CA MET A 172 -6.65 -12.06 9.91
C MET A 172 -7.77 -12.75 9.12
N PRO A 173 -9.07 -12.60 9.46
CA PRO A 173 -10.14 -13.29 8.72
C PRO A 173 -10.13 -13.08 7.20
N PRO A 174 -10.07 -11.83 6.65
CA PRO A 174 -10.04 -11.64 5.20
C PRO A 174 -8.76 -12.20 4.56
N LEU A 175 -7.59 -12.12 5.22
CA LEU A 175 -6.35 -12.68 4.69
C LEU A 175 -6.41 -14.21 4.62
N VAL A 176 -6.92 -14.86 5.67
CA VAL A 176 -7.08 -16.33 5.71
C VAL A 176 -8.12 -16.81 4.70
N GLU A 177 -9.22 -16.08 4.52
CA GLU A 177 -10.22 -16.39 3.50
C GLU A 177 -9.60 -16.34 2.09
N ARG A 178 -8.83 -15.29 1.79
CA ARG A 178 -8.14 -15.15 0.51
C ARG A 178 -7.08 -16.23 0.32
N TRP A 179 -6.31 -16.52 1.36
CA TRP A 179 -5.34 -17.62 1.37
C TRP A 179 -6.02 -18.93 0.97
N GLY A 180 -7.10 -19.32 1.65
CA GLY A 180 -7.80 -20.57 1.35
C GLY A 180 -8.43 -20.65 -0.05
N ARG A 181 -8.65 -19.52 -0.72
CA ARG A 181 -9.33 -19.46 -2.03
C ARG A 181 -8.39 -19.61 -3.23
N LEU A 182 -7.18 -19.05 -3.15
CA LEU A 182 -6.22 -19.10 -4.26
C LEU A 182 -5.67 -20.52 -4.43
N SER A 183 -5.39 -20.94 -5.67
CA SER A 183 -4.65 -22.19 -5.92
C SER A 183 -3.14 -21.99 -5.78
N ASN A 184 -2.37 -23.08 -5.75
CA ASN A 184 -0.90 -22.99 -5.66
C ASN A 184 -0.25 -22.47 -6.95
N ASP A 185 -0.93 -22.57 -8.09
CA ASP A 185 -0.46 -22.06 -9.38
C ASP A 185 -1.01 -20.65 -9.69
N ASP A 186 -1.65 -19.99 -8.72
CA ASP A 186 -2.23 -18.65 -8.90
C ASP A 186 -1.15 -17.57 -8.69
N GLU A 187 -0.96 -16.68 -9.67
CA GLU A 187 0.02 -15.58 -9.58
C GLU A 187 -0.32 -14.58 -8.46
N ASP A 188 -1.60 -14.42 -8.12
CA ASP A 188 -2.06 -13.54 -7.05
C ASP A 188 -1.64 -14.05 -5.66
N LEU A 189 -1.14 -15.29 -5.56
CA LEU A 189 -0.64 -15.86 -4.31
C LEU A 189 0.65 -15.17 -3.84
N ILE A 190 1.47 -14.67 -4.76
CA ILE A 190 2.78 -14.09 -4.44
C ILE A 190 2.61 -12.78 -3.64
N PRO A 191 1.79 -11.80 -4.07
CA PRO A 191 1.57 -10.59 -3.28
C PRO A 191 0.90 -10.88 -1.92
N LEU A 192 0.03 -11.89 -1.85
CA LEU A 192 -0.56 -12.31 -0.57
C LEU A 192 0.50 -12.93 0.37
N LEU A 193 1.43 -13.73 -0.17
CA LEU A 193 2.55 -14.28 0.60
C LEU A 193 3.49 -13.20 1.12
N GLU A 194 3.82 -12.20 0.29
CA GLU A 194 4.65 -11.05 0.68
C GLU A 194 3.98 -10.30 1.84
N CYS A 195 2.68 -10.00 1.73
CA CYS A 195 1.88 -9.39 2.80
C CYS A 195 1.85 -10.25 4.07
N LEU A 196 1.57 -11.56 3.95
CA LEU A 196 1.56 -12.47 5.10
C LEU A 196 2.93 -12.58 5.76
N SER A 197 4.03 -12.42 5.02
CA SER A 197 5.38 -12.40 5.59
C SER A 197 5.55 -11.22 6.55
N SER A 198 5.27 -9.99 6.11
CA SER A 198 5.33 -8.79 6.97
C SER A 198 4.38 -8.90 8.16
N VAL A 199 3.13 -9.35 7.94
CA VAL A 199 2.15 -9.58 9.02
C VAL A 199 2.66 -10.62 10.03
N THR A 200 3.24 -11.73 9.58
CA THR A 200 3.76 -12.78 10.48
C THR A 200 4.87 -12.23 11.37
N VAL A 201 5.79 -11.42 10.81
CA VAL A 201 6.87 -10.78 11.56
C VAL A 201 6.31 -9.80 12.59
N ALA A 202 5.39 -8.93 12.19
CA ALA A 202 4.77 -7.92 13.04
C ALA A 202 3.92 -8.53 14.18
N CYS A 203 3.16 -9.59 13.89
CA CYS A 203 2.31 -10.27 14.88
C CYS A 203 3.10 -11.15 15.86
N GLY A 204 4.27 -11.66 15.47
CA GLY A 204 5.04 -12.58 16.28
C GLY A 204 4.21 -13.77 16.80
N SER A 205 4.16 -13.97 18.11
CA SER A 205 3.40 -15.07 18.73
C SER A 205 1.89 -15.00 18.50
N GLY A 206 1.34 -13.83 18.17
CA GLY A 206 -0.07 -13.68 17.79
C GLY A 206 -0.44 -14.44 16.52
N PHE A 207 0.55 -14.80 15.69
CA PHE A 207 0.32 -15.57 14.47
C PHE A 207 0.17 -17.09 14.70
N LEU A 208 0.47 -17.60 15.90
CA LEU A 208 0.45 -19.04 16.22
C LEU A 208 -0.82 -19.79 15.76
N PRO A 209 -2.05 -19.25 15.91
CA PRO A 209 -3.26 -19.94 15.44
C PRO A 209 -3.32 -20.17 13.93
N TYR A 210 -2.54 -19.42 13.15
CA TYR A 210 -2.53 -19.45 11.68
C TYR A 210 -1.27 -20.12 11.11
N ALA A 211 -0.25 -20.37 11.96
CA ALA A 211 1.07 -20.80 11.55
C ALA A 211 1.07 -22.17 10.84
N GLU A 212 0.37 -23.17 11.38
CA GLU A 212 0.38 -24.53 10.83
C GLU A 212 -0.14 -24.60 9.38
N PRO A 213 -1.35 -24.11 9.03
CA PRO A 213 -1.85 -24.20 7.66
C PRO A 213 -1.02 -23.36 6.68
N VAL A 214 -0.48 -22.22 7.10
CA VAL A 214 0.40 -21.39 6.25
C VAL A 214 1.72 -22.12 5.98
N PHE A 215 2.39 -22.59 7.04
CA PHE A 215 3.66 -23.31 6.93
C PHE A 215 3.54 -24.56 6.06
N ARG A 216 2.52 -25.40 6.31
CA ARG A 216 2.29 -26.63 5.55
C ARG A 216 2.18 -26.34 4.05
N ARG A 217 1.38 -25.33 3.69
CA ARG A 217 1.17 -24.98 2.29
C ARG A 217 2.43 -24.38 1.64
N CYS A 218 3.21 -23.58 2.36
CA CYS A 218 4.52 -23.14 1.85
C CYS A 218 5.44 -24.33 1.53
N VAL A 219 5.47 -25.36 2.38
CA VAL A 219 6.24 -26.59 2.12
C VAL A 219 5.71 -27.34 0.89
N GLU A 220 4.38 -27.45 0.74
CA GLU A 220 3.75 -28.09 -0.42
C GLU A 220 4.10 -27.37 -1.74
N ILE A 221 4.07 -26.03 -1.75
CA ILE A 221 4.43 -25.21 -2.92
C ILE A 221 5.89 -25.47 -3.30
N VAL A 222 6.82 -25.35 -2.34
CA VAL A 222 8.25 -25.57 -2.60
C VAL A 222 8.51 -26.99 -3.11
N HIS A 223 7.91 -28.00 -2.47
CA HIS A 223 8.04 -29.38 -2.89
C HIS A 223 7.48 -29.60 -4.32
N GLY A 224 6.31 -29.03 -4.63
CA GLY A 224 5.72 -29.07 -5.97
C GLY A 224 6.64 -28.48 -7.04
N SER A 225 7.20 -27.29 -6.79
CA SER A 225 8.13 -26.63 -7.72
C SER A 225 9.40 -27.46 -7.94
N LEU A 226 9.95 -28.08 -6.89
CA LEU A 226 11.13 -28.95 -7.00
C LEU A 226 10.85 -30.18 -7.87
N LEU A 227 9.69 -30.81 -7.71
CA LEU A 227 9.28 -31.95 -8.54
C LEU A 227 9.08 -31.56 -10.01
N GLN A 228 8.44 -30.41 -10.27
CA GLN A 228 8.27 -29.89 -11.63
C GLN A 228 9.62 -29.62 -12.29
N TYR A 229 10.56 -29.02 -11.57
CA TYR A 229 11.92 -28.77 -12.06
C TYR A 229 12.69 -30.05 -12.35
N GLN A 230 12.64 -31.03 -11.44
CA GLN A 230 13.26 -32.33 -11.66
C GLN A 230 12.71 -33.02 -12.91
N ALA A 231 11.40 -32.91 -13.14
CA ALA A 231 10.78 -33.51 -14.32
C ALA A 231 11.15 -32.78 -15.62
N PHE A 232 11.29 -31.46 -15.59
CA PHE A 232 11.84 -30.68 -16.72
C PHE A 232 13.26 -31.13 -17.07
N GLN A 233 14.13 -31.30 -16.07
CA GLN A 233 15.51 -31.79 -16.27
C GLN A 233 15.57 -33.18 -16.91
N GLN A 234 14.59 -34.05 -16.62
CA GLN A 234 14.51 -35.39 -17.21
C GLN A 234 13.95 -35.40 -18.64
N GLN A 235 13.10 -34.43 -19.01
CA GLN A 235 12.38 -34.39 -20.28
C GLN A 235 12.27 -32.96 -20.85
N PRO A 236 13.41 -32.31 -21.17
CA PRO A 236 13.45 -30.89 -21.51
C PRO A 236 12.72 -30.53 -22.81
N ASP A 237 12.62 -31.47 -23.76
CA ASP A 237 11.96 -31.23 -25.06
C ASP A 237 10.42 -31.27 -25.00
N THR A 238 9.85 -31.82 -23.92
CA THR A 238 8.40 -32.06 -23.79
C THR A 238 7.75 -31.38 -22.60
N ARG A 239 8.55 -30.81 -21.69
CA ARG A 239 8.05 -30.10 -20.50
C ARG A 239 8.54 -28.66 -20.53
N ALA A 240 7.65 -27.73 -20.16
CA ALA A 240 8.04 -26.34 -19.97
C ALA A 240 8.97 -26.22 -18.75
N GLU A 241 9.92 -25.30 -18.83
CA GLU A 241 10.70 -24.88 -17.66
C GLU A 241 9.72 -24.27 -16.65
N PRO A 242 9.71 -24.70 -15.37
CA PRO A 242 8.83 -24.11 -14.37
C PRO A 242 9.13 -22.62 -14.19
N ASP A 243 8.09 -21.83 -13.93
CA ASP A 243 8.22 -20.39 -13.76
C ASP A 243 9.20 -20.04 -12.62
N LYS A 244 10.21 -19.21 -12.95
CA LYS A 244 11.27 -18.78 -12.03
C LYS A 244 10.82 -17.67 -11.07
N VAL A 245 9.53 -17.46 -10.90
CA VAL A 245 9.00 -16.33 -10.13
C VAL A 245 9.25 -16.53 -8.62
N CYS A 246 9.23 -17.77 -8.12
CA CYS A 246 9.51 -18.06 -6.71
C CYS A 246 10.99 -17.89 -6.27
N PRO A 247 12.03 -18.30 -7.03
CA PRO A 247 13.41 -18.23 -6.51
C PRO A 247 14.01 -16.82 -6.45
N ASN A 248 13.71 -15.93 -7.41
CA ASN A 248 14.45 -14.67 -7.53
C ASN A 248 13.93 -13.53 -6.64
N ARG A 249 12.67 -13.55 -6.18
CA ARG A 249 12.14 -12.52 -5.26
C ARG A 249 12.26 -12.91 -3.78
N MET A 250 12.08 -14.19 -3.43
CA MET A 250 12.29 -14.66 -2.05
C MET A 250 13.77 -14.69 -1.64
N CYS A 251 14.72 -14.71 -2.58
CA CYS A 251 16.15 -14.59 -2.28
C CYS A 251 16.55 -13.18 -1.81
N CYS A 252 15.76 -12.14 -2.02
CA CYS A 252 16.03 -10.80 -1.52
C CYS A 252 15.75 -10.64 0.00
N LEU A 253 15.17 -11.66 0.65
CA LEU A 253 14.96 -11.69 2.11
C LEU A 253 16.17 -12.26 2.90
N LYS A 254 17.31 -12.51 2.23
CA LYS A 254 18.53 -13.04 2.88
C LYS A 254 19.67 -12.05 3.06
N ASP A 255 19.53 -10.82 2.58
CA ASP A 255 20.53 -9.76 2.77
C ASP A 255 19.89 -8.55 3.46
N GLY A 256 19.69 -8.68 4.77
CA GLY A 256 19.25 -7.62 5.69
C GLY A 256 19.64 -7.97 7.11
#